data_AF-A0A962PT61-F1
#
_entry.id   AF-A0A962PT61-F1
#
_cell.length_a   1.000
_cell.length_b   1.000
_cell.length_c   1.000
_cell.angle_alpha   90.00
_cell.angle_beta   90.00
_cell.angle_gamma   90.00
#
_symmetry.space_group_name_H-M   'P 1'
#
loop_
_entity.id
_entity.type
_entity.pdbx_description
1 polymer ?
#
loop_
_entity_poly.entity_id
_entity_poly.type
_entity_poly.pdbx_seq_one_letter_code
_entity_poly.pdbx_strand_id
1 'polypeptide(L)'
;SSTYTLGDNDVGNKMSVVVTYTDGHGTLETVSSGLTGVVANVNDAPTGSVSITGTVTEDETLTADTSTLADADGLGAFSYQWQRAGVDIVGANSATYTLGDADVGSSISVDVRWTDGQGTAESVSSSPVGPVANVNDVPTGSVVITGTPTEDETLNADTSGLGDADGLGVFSYQWQRGGVDIAGANSA
;
A
#
# COMPACT_ATOMS: atom_id res chain seq x y z
N SER A 1 1.27 0.56 -50.18
CA SER A 1 -0.08 0.65 -49.59
C SER A 1 -0.62 2.03 -49.86
N SER A 2 -1.93 2.21 -50.06
CA SER A 2 -2.57 3.54 -50.14
C SER A 2 -2.99 4.08 -48.78
N THR A 3 -2.86 3.28 -47.71
CA THR A 3 -3.25 3.63 -46.34
C THR A 3 -2.16 3.25 -45.34
N TYR A 4 -2.14 3.97 -44.22
CA TYR A 4 -1.33 3.71 -43.04
C TYR A 4 -2.17 4.03 -41.80
N THR A 5 -2.21 3.10 -40.83
CA THR A 5 -2.89 3.31 -39.55
C THR A 5 -1.86 3.80 -38.55
N LEU A 6 -2.12 4.95 -37.93
CA LEU A 6 -1.25 5.52 -36.90
C LEU A 6 -1.30 4.66 -35.63
N GLY A 7 -0.16 4.55 -34.95
CA GLY A 7 -0.07 3.99 -33.59
C GLY A 7 0.77 4.87 -32.67
N ASP A 8 1.03 4.41 -31.45
CA ASP A 8 1.62 5.23 -30.38
C ASP A 8 3.00 5.77 -30.74
N ASN A 9 3.77 4.99 -31.52
CA ASN A 9 5.09 5.41 -32.01
C ASN A 9 5.02 6.62 -32.95
N ASP A 10 3.86 6.92 -33.54
CA ASP A 10 3.67 8.09 -34.39
C ASP A 10 3.31 9.35 -33.57
N VAL A 11 2.88 9.21 -32.31
CA VAL A 11 2.46 10.34 -31.47
C VAL A 11 3.58 11.37 -31.33
N GLY A 12 3.22 12.65 -31.46
CA GLY A 12 4.18 13.77 -31.44
C GLY A 12 4.98 13.95 -32.74
N ASN A 13 4.94 12.99 -33.67
CA ASN A 13 5.61 13.10 -34.96
C ASN A 13 4.71 13.71 -36.04
N LYS A 14 5.32 14.19 -37.12
CA LYS A 14 4.61 14.62 -38.34
C LYS A 14 4.78 13.55 -39.42
N MET A 15 3.74 13.35 -40.22
CA MET A 15 3.72 12.33 -41.26
C MET A 15 3.88 12.95 -42.65
N SER A 16 4.48 12.20 -43.57
CA SER A 16 4.47 12.48 -45.01
C SER A 16 4.48 11.17 -45.79
N VAL A 17 4.12 11.23 -47.07
CA VAL A 17 4.15 10.07 -47.97
C VAL A 17 4.93 10.42 -49.24
N VAL A 18 5.68 9.45 -49.76
CA VAL A 18 6.35 9.52 -51.05
C VAL A 18 5.67 8.55 -52.01
N VAL A 19 5.26 9.04 -53.17
CA VAL A 19 4.62 8.26 -54.23
C VAL A 19 5.55 8.23 -55.44
N THR A 20 5.85 7.03 -55.92
CA THR A 20 6.67 6.80 -57.12
C THR A 20 5.84 6.08 -58.18
N TYR A 21 5.91 6.55 -59.43
CA TYR A 21 5.20 5.93 -60.56
C TYR A 21 6.03 6.07 -61.85
N THR A 22 5.75 5.25 -62.86
CA THR A 22 6.32 5.40 -64.20
C THR A 22 5.27 5.96 -65.14
N ASP A 23 5.60 7.00 -65.89
CA ASP A 23 4.66 7.65 -66.82
C ASP A 23 4.44 6.81 -68.10
N GLY A 24 3.55 7.29 -68.98
CA GLY A 24 3.23 6.62 -70.25
C GLY A 24 4.38 6.60 -71.26
N HIS A 25 5.50 7.25 -70.97
CA HIS A 25 6.70 7.31 -71.80
C HIS A 25 7.91 6.63 -71.16
N GLY A 26 7.74 5.98 -70.00
CA GLY A 26 8.78 5.19 -69.33
C GLY A 26 9.66 5.99 -68.37
N THR A 27 9.33 7.25 -68.06
CA THR A 27 10.05 8.06 -67.06
C THR A 27 9.60 7.68 -65.64
N LEU A 28 10.55 7.47 -64.72
CA LEU A 28 10.25 7.26 -63.31
C LEU A 28 10.06 8.62 -62.60
N GLU A 29 8.88 8.84 -62.06
CA GLU A 29 8.47 10.05 -61.35
C GLU A 29 8.35 9.79 -59.85
N THR A 30 8.70 10.78 -59.02
CA THR A 30 8.56 10.70 -57.55
C THR A 30 8.03 12.01 -56.99
N VAL A 31 6.99 11.94 -56.16
CA VAL A 31 6.32 13.09 -55.56
C VAL A 31 6.14 12.85 -54.06
N SER A 32 6.52 13.83 -53.25
CA SER A 32 6.32 13.80 -51.79
C SER A 32 5.18 14.74 -51.38
N SER A 33 4.39 14.35 -50.38
CA SER A 33 3.43 15.25 -49.73
C SER A 33 4.14 16.28 -48.84
N GLY A 34 3.41 17.32 -48.43
CA GLY A 34 3.81 18.11 -47.25
C GLY A 34 3.71 17.28 -45.96
N LEU A 35 4.29 17.81 -44.87
CA LEU A 35 4.12 17.24 -43.53
C LEU A 35 2.72 17.54 -42.98
N THR A 36 2.14 16.59 -42.25
CA THR A 36 0.93 16.81 -41.44
C THR A 36 1.22 17.72 -40.24
N GLY A 37 0.17 18.04 -39.47
CA GLY A 37 0.33 18.42 -38.06
C GLY A 37 0.95 17.26 -37.25
N VAL A 38 1.32 17.54 -36.00
CA VAL A 38 1.75 16.47 -35.09
C VAL A 38 0.58 15.51 -34.83
N VAL A 39 0.87 14.22 -34.77
CA VAL A 39 -0.12 13.22 -34.34
C VAL A 39 -0.45 13.46 -32.87
N ALA A 40 -1.73 13.66 -32.57
CA ALA A 40 -2.21 13.86 -31.21
C ALA A 40 -2.30 12.52 -30.47
N ASN A 41 -2.05 12.55 -29.16
CA ASN A 41 -2.22 11.37 -28.31
C ASN A 41 -3.71 11.04 -28.12
N VAL A 42 -4.01 9.75 -27.95
CA VAL A 42 -5.26 9.26 -27.37
C VAL A 42 -4.85 8.37 -26.22
N ASN A 43 -5.41 8.62 -25.03
CA ASN A 43 -5.01 7.88 -23.84
C ASN A 43 -5.33 6.39 -23.94
N ASP A 44 -4.36 5.56 -23.61
CA ASP A 44 -4.53 4.15 -23.35
C ASP A 44 -4.76 3.89 -21.86
N ALA A 45 -5.53 2.87 -21.53
CA ALA A 45 -5.73 2.49 -20.13
C ALA A 45 -4.58 1.58 -19.67
N PRO A 46 -4.13 1.67 -18.41
CA PRO A 46 -3.08 0.81 -17.91
C PRO A 46 -3.53 -0.65 -17.84
N THR A 47 -2.56 -1.54 -17.97
CA THR A 47 -2.72 -2.99 -17.91
C THR A 47 -1.89 -3.60 -16.80
N GLY A 48 -2.16 -4.86 -16.46
CA GLY A 48 -1.49 -5.56 -15.36
C GLY A 48 -2.21 -5.37 -14.03
N SER A 49 -1.48 -5.54 -12.93
CA SER A 49 -2.03 -5.46 -11.58
C SER A 49 -1.00 -4.99 -10.56
N VAL A 50 -1.48 -4.46 -9.45
CA VAL A 50 -0.71 -4.26 -8.23
C VAL A 50 -0.99 -5.43 -7.29
N SER A 51 0.06 -6.09 -6.81
CA SER A 51 -0.05 -7.13 -5.77
C SER A 51 0.71 -6.72 -4.52
N ILE A 52 0.34 -7.30 -3.38
CA ILE A 52 1.04 -7.08 -2.11
C ILE A 52 1.84 -8.33 -1.79
N THR A 53 3.13 -8.16 -1.49
CA THR A 53 4.04 -9.21 -1.06
C THR A 53 4.51 -8.96 0.37
N GLY A 54 4.96 -10.02 1.06
CA GLY A 54 5.33 -9.97 2.48
C GLY A 54 4.43 -10.87 3.33
N THR A 55 4.79 -11.02 4.60
CA THR A 55 4.00 -11.76 5.58
C THR A 55 2.94 -10.83 6.18
N VAL A 56 1.68 -11.26 6.21
CA VAL A 56 0.57 -10.43 6.73
C VAL A 56 0.40 -10.65 8.23
N THR A 57 1.45 -10.30 8.96
CA THR A 57 1.58 -10.39 10.42
C THR A 57 2.10 -9.07 10.94
N GLU A 58 1.68 -8.67 12.13
CA GLU A 58 2.25 -7.53 12.85
C GLU A 58 3.79 -7.54 12.86
N ASP A 59 4.39 -6.34 12.89
CA ASP A 59 5.83 -6.05 12.78
C ASP A 59 6.47 -6.44 11.43
N GLU A 60 5.77 -7.16 10.56
CA GLU A 60 6.26 -7.50 9.23
C GLU A 60 6.02 -6.36 8.24
N THR A 61 6.85 -6.35 7.18
CA THR A 61 6.76 -5.33 6.14
C THR A 61 6.12 -5.89 4.87
N LEU A 62 5.08 -5.20 4.41
CA LEU A 62 4.43 -5.43 3.13
C LEU A 62 5.09 -4.56 2.05
N THR A 63 5.14 -5.07 0.82
CA THR A 63 5.66 -4.36 -0.36
C THR A 63 4.64 -4.40 -1.48
N ALA A 64 4.36 -3.23 -2.07
CA ALA A 64 3.55 -3.10 -3.28
C ALA A 64 4.37 -3.52 -4.50
N ASP A 65 4.04 -4.67 -5.08
CA ASP A 65 4.65 -5.16 -6.32
C ASP A 65 3.87 -4.63 -7.53
N THR A 66 4.54 -3.75 -8.27
CA THR A 66 4.05 -3.09 -9.48
C THR A 66 4.67 -3.66 -10.76
N SER A 67 5.40 -4.78 -10.68
CA SER A 67 6.22 -5.31 -11.78
C SER A 67 5.43 -5.72 -13.02
N THR A 68 4.13 -5.98 -12.87
CA THR A 68 3.24 -6.34 -13.99
C THR A 68 2.52 -5.16 -14.61
N LEU A 69 2.60 -3.97 -14.01
CA LEU A 69 1.98 -2.78 -14.58
C LEU A 69 2.68 -2.42 -15.90
N ALA A 70 1.86 -2.06 -16.88
CA ALA A 70 2.31 -1.58 -18.17
C ALA A 70 1.29 -0.60 -18.74
N ASP A 71 1.79 0.39 -19.47
CA ASP A 71 1.00 1.41 -20.13
C ASP A 71 1.62 1.70 -21.49
N ALA A 72 0.79 1.80 -22.53
CA ALA A 72 1.25 2.10 -23.88
C ALA A 72 1.73 3.56 -24.01
N ASP A 73 1.13 4.46 -23.24
CA ASP A 73 1.56 5.86 -23.08
C ASP A 73 2.80 5.99 -22.18
N GLY A 74 3.24 4.88 -21.59
CA GLY A 74 4.41 4.77 -20.73
C GLY A 74 4.09 5.03 -19.25
N LEU A 75 4.85 4.41 -18.36
CA LEU A 75 4.64 4.58 -16.92
C LEU A 75 5.36 5.81 -16.37
N GLY A 76 4.72 6.45 -15.39
CA GLY A 76 5.31 7.54 -14.60
C GLY A 76 6.00 7.07 -13.33
N ALA A 77 6.42 8.05 -12.52
CA ALA A 77 6.83 7.78 -11.14
C ALA A 77 5.61 7.40 -10.30
N PHE A 78 5.72 6.29 -9.56
CA PHE A 78 4.66 5.81 -8.68
C PHE A 78 4.60 6.59 -7.37
N SER A 79 3.37 6.81 -6.93
CA SER A 79 3.00 7.21 -5.58
C SER A 79 2.07 6.16 -4.99
N TYR A 80 2.11 5.99 -3.67
CA TYR A 80 1.41 4.93 -2.97
C TYR A 80 0.48 5.53 -1.92
N GLN A 81 -0.61 4.84 -1.62
CA GLN A 81 -1.44 5.09 -0.46
C GLN A 81 -1.92 3.75 0.09
N TRP A 82 -1.39 3.34 1.25
CA TRP A 82 -1.85 2.14 1.93
C TRP A 82 -3.17 2.41 2.67
N GLN A 83 -4.00 1.38 2.75
CA GLN A 83 -5.34 1.45 3.31
C GLN A 83 -5.56 0.31 4.28
N ARG A 84 -6.21 0.61 5.40
CA ARG A 84 -6.68 -0.35 6.39
C ARG A 84 -8.19 -0.45 6.30
N ALA A 85 -8.70 -1.65 6.03
CA ALA A 85 -10.13 -1.90 5.83
C ALA A 85 -10.78 -0.91 4.83
N GLY A 86 -10.05 -0.54 3.77
CA GLY A 86 -10.50 0.41 2.74
C GLY A 86 -10.41 1.90 3.11
N VAL A 87 -9.82 2.25 4.25
CA VAL A 87 -9.59 3.64 4.68
C VAL A 87 -8.11 3.98 4.63
N ASP A 88 -7.77 5.15 4.09
CA ASP A 88 -6.38 5.62 3.98
C ASP A 88 -5.68 5.68 5.34
N ILE A 89 -4.50 5.07 5.40
CA ILE A 89 -3.59 5.16 6.55
C ILE A 89 -2.74 6.42 6.36
N VAL A 90 -2.91 7.39 7.27
CA VAL A 90 -2.26 8.70 7.18
C VAL A 90 -0.73 8.53 7.16
N GLY A 91 -0.10 9.07 6.10
CA GLY A 91 1.36 9.04 5.95
C GLY A 91 1.93 7.75 5.36
N ALA A 92 1.11 6.71 5.15
CA ALA A 92 1.55 5.46 4.53
C ALA A 92 1.61 5.58 3.00
N ASN A 93 2.60 6.32 2.51
CA ASN A 93 2.75 6.70 1.10
C ASN A 93 4.01 6.15 0.42
N SER A 94 4.66 5.18 1.05
CA SER A 94 5.86 4.51 0.54
C SER A 94 5.50 3.21 -0.21
N ALA A 95 6.40 2.72 -1.04
CA ALA A 95 6.24 1.43 -1.73
C ALA A 95 6.13 0.24 -0.76
N THR A 96 6.59 0.44 0.48
CA THR A 96 6.51 -0.52 1.58
C THR A 96 5.69 0.03 2.73
N TYR A 97 5.07 -0.84 3.51
CA TYR A 97 4.34 -0.51 4.72
C TYR A 97 4.61 -1.56 5.80
N THR A 98 5.09 -1.12 6.96
CA THR A 98 5.28 -1.98 8.13
C THR A 98 3.99 -2.00 8.93
N LEU A 99 3.49 -3.22 9.19
CA LEU A 99 2.29 -3.46 9.96
C LEU A 99 2.56 -3.20 11.45
N GLY A 100 1.57 -2.68 12.18
CA GLY A 100 1.62 -2.60 13.64
C GLY A 100 0.28 -2.92 14.29
N ASP A 101 0.19 -2.80 15.62
CA ASP A 101 -0.97 -3.16 16.45
C ASP A 101 -2.32 -2.77 15.85
N ALA A 102 -2.43 -1.53 15.40
CA ALA A 102 -3.70 -0.99 14.95
C ALA A 102 -4.17 -1.62 13.63
N ASP A 103 -3.30 -2.32 12.89
CA ASP A 103 -3.62 -3.11 11.69
C ASP A 103 -4.16 -4.50 12.02
N VAL A 104 -3.90 -5.03 13.23
CA VAL A 104 -4.30 -6.40 13.61
C VAL A 104 -5.79 -6.63 13.40
N GLY A 105 -6.11 -7.76 12.78
CA GLY A 105 -7.49 -8.15 12.44
C GLY A 105 -8.09 -7.40 11.24
N SER A 106 -7.43 -6.38 10.70
CA SER A 106 -7.87 -5.64 9.52
C SER A 106 -7.27 -6.22 8.23
N SER A 107 -7.93 -5.94 7.10
CA SER A 107 -7.32 -6.15 5.78
C SER A 107 -6.53 -4.93 5.35
N ILE A 108 -5.52 -5.15 4.51
CA ILE A 108 -4.62 -4.12 3.99
C ILE A 108 -4.65 -4.12 2.47
N SER A 109 -4.81 -2.94 1.86
CA SER A 109 -4.71 -2.72 0.41
C SER A 109 -3.80 -1.52 0.13
N VAL A 110 -3.36 -1.38 -1.12
CA VAL A 110 -2.59 -0.21 -1.56
C VAL A 110 -3.13 0.30 -2.88
N ASP A 111 -3.27 1.62 -2.98
CA ASP A 111 -3.57 2.32 -4.23
C ASP A 111 -2.28 2.92 -4.80
N VAL A 112 -1.97 2.60 -6.05
CA VAL A 112 -0.78 3.09 -6.76
C VAL A 112 -1.23 4.07 -7.83
N ARG A 113 -0.65 5.28 -7.82
CA ARG A 113 -0.99 6.37 -8.76
C ARG A 113 0.25 6.91 -9.46
N TRP A 114 0.10 7.31 -10.71
CA TRP A 114 1.15 7.95 -11.51
C TRP A 114 0.58 8.91 -12.54
N THR A 115 1.47 9.67 -13.18
CA THR A 115 1.18 10.40 -14.41
C THR A 115 2.00 9.78 -15.53
N ASP A 116 1.34 9.30 -16.58
CA ASP A 116 1.98 8.60 -17.70
C ASP A 116 2.91 9.49 -18.54
N GLY A 117 3.51 8.93 -19.60
CA GLY A 117 4.39 9.65 -20.50
C GLY A 117 3.72 10.75 -21.33
N GLN A 118 2.38 10.78 -21.38
CA GLN A 118 1.56 11.74 -22.13
C GLN A 118 0.83 12.75 -21.24
N GLY A 119 1.01 12.66 -19.92
CA GLY A 119 0.48 13.59 -18.93
C GLY A 119 -0.87 13.21 -18.33
N THR A 120 -1.38 12.00 -18.57
CA THR A 120 -2.64 11.53 -17.97
C THR A 120 -2.39 10.94 -16.59
N ALA A 121 -3.28 11.24 -15.63
CA ALA A 121 -3.23 10.68 -14.30
C ALA A 121 -3.93 9.32 -14.26
N GLU A 122 -3.21 8.31 -13.82
CA GLU A 122 -3.65 6.91 -13.79
C GLU A 122 -3.52 6.32 -12.38
N SER A 123 -4.32 5.29 -12.09
CA SER A 123 -4.29 4.60 -10.80
C SER A 123 -4.74 3.15 -10.88
N VAL A 124 -4.09 2.27 -10.12
CA VAL A 124 -4.50 0.87 -9.93
C VAL A 124 -4.39 0.50 -8.45
N SER A 125 -5.47 -0.04 -7.90
CA SER A 125 -5.50 -0.56 -6.52
C SER A 125 -5.23 -2.06 -6.48
N SER A 126 -4.57 -2.53 -5.42
CA SER A 126 -4.38 -3.96 -5.17
C SER A 126 -5.67 -4.63 -4.69
N SER A 127 -5.74 -5.96 -4.81
CA SER A 127 -6.65 -6.72 -3.95
C SER A 127 -6.21 -6.63 -2.49
N PRO A 128 -7.14 -6.60 -1.52
CA PRO A 128 -6.77 -6.57 -0.11
C PRO A 128 -6.17 -7.91 0.36
N VAL A 129 -5.23 -7.85 1.29
CA VAL A 129 -4.62 -9.01 1.98
C VAL A 129 -4.96 -9.00 3.47
N GLY A 130 -4.82 -10.15 4.13
CA GLY A 130 -5.11 -10.32 5.55
C GLY A 130 -6.32 -11.20 5.83
N PRO A 131 -6.86 -11.17 7.06
CA PRO A 131 -6.56 -10.22 8.15
C PRO A 131 -5.13 -10.31 8.67
N VAL A 132 -4.59 -9.21 9.20
CA VAL A 132 -3.28 -9.17 9.86
C VAL A 132 -3.28 -10.00 11.13
N ALA A 133 -2.32 -10.92 11.23
CA ALA A 133 -2.10 -11.72 12.42
C ALA A 133 -1.36 -10.92 13.52
N ASN A 134 -1.77 -11.10 14.77
CA ASN A 134 -1.15 -10.50 15.95
C ASN A 134 0.18 -11.18 16.31
N VAL A 135 1.13 -10.40 16.82
CA VAL A 135 2.30 -10.88 17.56
C VAL A 135 2.12 -10.47 19.01
N ASN A 136 2.34 -11.36 19.97
CA ASN A 136 2.10 -11.01 21.36
C ASN A 136 3.18 -10.06 21.89
N ASP A 137 2.77 -8.93 22.43
CA ASP A 137 3.62 -7.96 23.10
C ASP A 137 3.84 -8.28 24.58
N VAL A 138 4.98 -7.81 25.10
CA VAL A 138 5.29 -7.96 26.53
C VAL A 138 4.66 -6.78 27.27
N PRO A 139 3.94 -7.01 28.38
CA PRO A 139 3.37 -5.92 29.16
C PRO A 139 4.47 -4.98 29.69
N THR A 140 4.12 -3.71 29.74
CA THR A 140 4.96 -2.62 30.23
C THR A 140 4.44 -2.07 31.55
N GLY A 141 5.31 -1.36 32.28
CA GLY A 141 4.94 -0.68 33.51
C GLY A 141 5.14 -1.51 34.78
N SER A 142 4.41 -1.18 35.83
CA SER A 142 4.52 -1.85 37.14
C SER A 142 3.20 -1.85 37.92
N VAL A 143 3.10 -2.81 38.84
CA VAL A 143 2.04 -2.84 39.87
C VAL A 143 2.62 -2.25 41.15
N VAL A 144 1.87 -1.35 41.79
CA VAL A 144 2.26 -0.73 43.06
C VAL A 144 1.27 -1.14 44.15
N ILE A 145 1.78 -1.50 45.32
CA ILE A 145 0.92 -1.69 46.49
C ILE A 145 0.70 -0.31 47.13
N THR A 146 -0.55 0.08 47.29
CA THR A 146 -0.96 1.30 48.02
C THR A 146 -1.64 0.94 49.33
N GLY A 147 -1.74 1.91 50.25
CA GLY A 147 -2.22 1.69 51.61
C GLY A 147 -1.10 1.66 52.64
N THR A 148 -1.47 1.58 53.91
CA THR A 148 -0.51 1.60 55.01
C THR A 148 -0.26 0.16 55.47
N PRO A 149 0.99 -0.34 55.52
CA PRO A 149 1.29 -1.70 55.96
C PRO A 149 1.26 -1.81 57.50
N THR A 150 0.11 -1.53 58.10
CA THR A 150 -0.18 -1.67 59.52
C THR A 150 -1.29 -2.71 59.70
N GLU A 151 -1.32 -3.41 60.82
CA GLU A 151 -2.42 -4.30 61.17
C GLU A 151 -3.76 -3.54 61.11
N ASP A 152 -4.83 -4.24 60.71
CA ASP A 152 -6.19 -3.71 60.49
C ASP A 152 -6.37 -2.69 59.35
N GLU A 153 -5.29 -2.31 58.66
CA GLU A 153 -5.36 -1.48 57.45
C GLU A 153 -5.52 -2.33 56.17
N THR A 154 -6.01 -1.69 55.10
CA THR A 154 -6.17 -2.33 53.78
C THR A 154 -5.04 -1.93 52.84
N LEU A 155 -4.50 -2.91 52.12
CA LEU A 155 -3.59 -2.70 51.00
C LEU A 155 -4.35 -2.92 49.68
N ASN A 156 -4.06 -2.10 48.68
CA ASN A 156 -4.65 -2.22 47.34
C ASN A 156 -3.55 -2.44 46.30
N ALA A 157 -3.83 -3.26 45.29
CA ALA A 157 -2.97 -3.39 44.11
C ALA A 157 -3.36 -2.30 43.10
N ASP A 158 -2.50 -1.30 42.93
CA ASP A 158 -2.63 -0.29 41.89
C ASP A 158 -2.03 -0.81 40.58
N THR A 159 -2.89 -1.03 39.60
CA THR A 159 -2.58 -1.53 38.26
C THR A 159 -2.60 -0.43 37.21
N SER A 160 -2.83 0.83 37.59
CA SER A 160 -2.95 1.94 36.61
C SER A 160 -1.65 2.22 35.86
N GLY A 161 -0.53 1.70 36.35
CA GLY A 161 0.78 1.79 35.70
C GLY A 161 1.04 0.73 34.65
N LEU A 162 0.18 -0.29 34.50
CA LEU A 162 0.34 -1.34 33.49
C LEU A 162 -0.17 -0.89 32.12
N GLY A 163 0.53 -1.31 31.07
CA GLY A 163 0.11 -1.13 29.68
C GLY A 163 0.52 -2.33 28.85
N ASP A 164 -0.30 -2.72 27.89
CA ASP A 164 -0.03 -3.79 26.95
C ASP A 164 -0.66 -3.41 25.61
N ALA A 165 0.08 -3.59 24.51
CA ALA A 165 -0.36 -3.22 23.17
C ALA A 165 -1.49 -4.15 22.68
N ASP A 166 -1.43 -5.42 23.08
CA ASP A 166 -2.50 -6.42 22.90
C ASP A 166 -3.75 -6.13 23.76
N GLY A 167 -3.60 -5.24 24.75
CA GLY A 167 -4.61 -4.93 25.75
C GLY A 167 -4.48 -5.79 27.02
N LEU A 168 -4.90 -5.22 28.16
CA LEU A 168 -4.64 -5.77 29.49
C LEU A 168 -5.60 -6.89 29.94
N GLY A 169 -6.69 -7.11 29.20
CA GLY A 169 -7.71 -8.09 29.57
C GLY A 169 -8.35 -7.86 30.95
N VAL A 170 -8.72 -8.95 31.62
CA VAL A 170 -9.30 -8.93 32.98
C VAL A 170 -8.23 -9.33 33.98
N PHE A 171 -8.07 -8.53 35.03
CA PHE A 171 -7.13 -8.84 36.10
C PHE A 171 -7.67 -9.90 37.07
N SER A 172 -6.75 -10.72 37.57
CA SER A 172 -6.95 -11.62 38.70
C SER A 172 -5.83 -11.40 39.70
N TYR A 173 -6.15 -11.49 40.99
CA TYR A 173 -5.19 -11.19 42.06
C TYR A 173 -4.89 -12.41 42.91
N GLN A 174 -3.71 -12.44 43.52
CA GLN A 174 -3.34 -13.39 44.56
C GLN A 174 -2.39 -12.70 45.52
N TRP A 175 -2.85 -12.44 46.74
CA TRP A 175 -2.00 -11.85 47.78
C TRP A 175 -1.05 -12.90 48.35
N GLN A 176 0.19 -12.50 48.62
CA GLN A 176 1.22 -13.37 49.17
C GLN A 176 1.74 -12.83 50.51
N ARG A 177 2.05 -13.73 51.43
CA ARG A 177 2.76 -13.45 52.68
C ARG A 177 4.13 -14.11 52.64
N GLY A 178 5.20 -13.31 52.64
CA GLY A 178 6.57 -13.84 52.57
C GLY A 178 6.84 -14.68 51.31
N GLY A 179 6.18 -14.33 50.20
CA GLY A 179 6.26 -15.09 48.93
C GLY A 179 5.38 -16.33 48.84
N VAL A 180 4.51 -16.58 49.84
CA VAL A 180 3.57 -17.72 49.84
C VAL A 180 2.14 -17.21 49.68
N ASP A 181 1.37 -17.82 48.78
CA ASP A 181 -0.03 -17.49 48.54
C ASP A 181 -0.88 -17.57 49.82
N ILE A 182 -1.66 -16.52 50.06
CA ILE A 182 -2.67 -16.49 51.11
C ILE A 182 -3.95 -17.09 50.54
N ALA A 183 -4.36 -18.26 51.03
CA ALA A 183 -5.54 -18.96 50.55
C ALA A 183 -6.80 -18.07 50.62
N GLY A 184 -7.51 -17.93 49.50
CA GLY A 184 -8.72 -17.13 49.38
C GLY A 184 -8.51 -15.62 49.24
N ALA A 185 -7.26 -15.14 49.26
CA ALA A 185 -6.94 -13.73 49.04
C ALA A 185 -6.75 -13.42 47.55
N ASN A 186 -7.81 -13.63 46.77
CA ASN A 186 -7.82 -13.53 45.31
C ASN A 186 -9.00 -12.74 44.75
N SER A 187 -9.68 -11.98 45.61
CA SER A 187 -10.78 -11.10 45.22
C SER A 187 -10.30 -9.96 44.31
N ALA A 188 -11.16 -9.59 43.36
CA ALA A 188 -11.04 -8.36 42.57
C ALA A 188 -11.55 -7.14 43.35
#